data_AF-A0A3D5KN32-F1
#
_entry.id   AF-A0A3D5KN32-F1
#
_cell.length_a   1.000
_cell.length_b   1.000
_cell.length_c   1.000
_cell.angle_alpha   90.00
_cell.angle_beta   90.00
_cell.angle_gamma   90.00
#
_symmetry.space_group_name_H-M   'P 1'
#
loop_
_entity.id
_entity.type
_entity.pdbx_description
1 polymer ?
#
loop_
_entity_poly.entity_id
_entity_poly.type
_entity_poly.pdbx_seq_one_letter_code
_entity_poly.pdbx_strand_id
1 'polypeptide(L)'
;YIDKVMTEVAQLFPYNYIHMGGDECSKNFWEKNEGIAQLMKREKLKDMNEVQSYFVKRMEKIIESKGKKMIGWDEILEGGLAGNAVVMSWRGMKGGIEAAHQGHQVIMTPSTNVYLDLRQGDAITEPPVYSTVRLNQSYQFEPVPEGVDSRLVLGGQANVWSERLISWRSVQYMLYPRAWSVSETLWSPKENKNWDSFVKRTENHFERCDQAQIKYSTAMYDCIFNPSKDEKGQLKIELSTELKDLDIYFTFDETNPDNFYPKYSSALSVPKDAVTLKVITYRNGKQMGKQINMPIFELMKRATMK
;
A
#
# COMPACT_ATOMS: atom_id res chain seq x y z
N TYR A 1 32.23 -10.54 -5.43
CA TYR A 1 31.22 -9.87 -6.25
C TYR A 1 30.50 -8.78 -5.47
N ILE A 2 29.62 -9.08 -4.51
CA ILE A 2 28.79 -8.05 -3.85
C ILE A 2 29.60 -6.95 -3.14
N ASP A 3 30.74 -7.28 -2.52
CA ASP A 3 31.63 -6.29 -1.92
C ASP A 3 32.07 -5.19 -2.92
N LYS A 4 32.39 -5.60 -4.16
CA LYS A 4 32.71 -4.66 -5.24
C LYS A 4 31.51 -3.79 -5.59
N VAL A 5 30.33 -4.39 -5.76
CA VAL A 5 29.09 -3.65 -6.06
C VAL A 5 28.80 -2.61 -4.98
N MET A 6 28.88 -2.99 -3.71
CA MET A 6 28.63 -2.08 -2.58
C MET A 6 29.68 -0.98 -2.46
N THR A 7 30.93 -1.26 -2.86
CA THR A 7 31.99 -0.24 -2.93
C THR A 7 31.66 0.83 -3.98
N GLU A 8 31.29 0.44 -5.19
CA GLU A 8 30.91 1.38 -6.26
C GLU A 8 29.67 2.19 -5.87
N VAL A 9 28.64 1.53 -5.32
CA VAL A 9 27.41 2.19 -4.85
C VAL A 9 27.73 3.19 -3.73
N ALA A 10 28.55 2.81 -2.74
CA ALA A 10 28.90 3.70 -1.63
C ALA A 10 29.67 4.95 -2.05
N GLN A 11 30.44 4.87 -3.15
CA GLN A 11 31.15 6.01 -3.74
C GLN A 11 30.22 6.96 -4.50
N LEU A 12 29.18 6.42 -5.17
CA LEU A 12 28.22 7.22 -5.93
C LEU A 12 27.24 7.98 -5.03
N PHE A 13 26.83 7.38 -3.91
CA PHE A 13 25.80 7.94 -3.04
C PHE A 13 26.40 8.45 -1.70
N PRO A 14 26.37 9.77 -1.44
CA PRO A 14 26.98 10.35 -0.23
C PRO A 14 26.17 10.07 1.05
N TYR A 15 24.98 9.47 0.93
CA TYR A 15 24.08 9.23 2.05
C TYR A 15 24.57 8.13 3.01
N ASN A 16 24.10 8.17 4.25
CA ASN A 16 24.59 7.29 5.32
C ASN A 16 24.08 5.85 5.23
N TYR A 17 22.99 5.59 4.48
CA TYR A 17 22.31 4.30 4.47
C TYR A 17 22.40 3.63 3.10
N ILE A 18 22.53 2.30 3.09
CA ILE A 18 22.38 1.45 1.90
C ILE A 18 21.35 0.37 2.21
N HIS A 19 20.33 0.27 1.36
CA HIS A 19 19.32 -0.79 1.47
C HIS A 19 19.80 -2.06 0.75
N MET A 20 19.89 -3.18 1.46
CA MET A 20 20.36 -4.45 0.89
C MET A 20 19.25 -5.31 0.26
N GLY A 21 17.99 -4.96 0.51
CA GLY A 21 16.83 -5.78 0.15
C GLY A 21 16.58 -6.84 1.22
N GLY A 22 16.59 -8.12 0.83
CA GLY A 22 16.45 -9.28 1.73
C GLY A 22 15.06 -9.90 1.75
N ASP A 23 14.15 -9.38 0.93
CA ASP A 23 12.77 -9.83 0.75
C ASP A 23 12.67 -11.12 -0.08
N GLU A 24 11.61 -11.89 0.20
CA GLU A 24 11.12 -13.02 -0.63
C GLU A 24 12.19 -14.02 -1.12
N CYS A 25 13.24 -14.24 -0.33
CA CYS A 25 14.36 -15.09 -0.71
C CYS A 25 14.03 -16.59 -0.55
N SER A 26 13.48 -17.21 -1.59
CA SER A 26 13.15 -18.65 -1.59
C SER A 26 14.38 -19.55 -1.36
N LYS A 27 14.21 -20.59 -0.55
CA LYS A 27 15.29 -21.51 -0.12
C LYS A 27 15.41 -22.79 -0.94
N ASN A 28 14.42 -23.05 -1.81
CA ASN A 28 14.31 -24.27 -2.60
C ASN A 28 15.54 -24.60 -3.47
N PHE A 29 16.27 -23.58 -3.96
CA PHE A 29 17.50 -23.77 -4.73
C PHE A 29 18.72 -23.99 -3.84
N TRP A 30 18.76 -23.35 -2.66
CA TRP A 30 19.86 -23.49 -1.70
C TRP A 30 19.90 -24.88 -1.09
N GLU A 31 18.72 -25.43 -0.77
CA GLU A 31 18.56 -26.81 -0.27
C GLU A 31 19.16 -27.86 -1.20
N LYS A 32 19.20 -27.58 -2.51
CA LYS A 32 19.70 -28.48 -3.55
C LYS A 32 21.15 -28.17 -3.95
N ASN A 33 21.81 -27.24 -3.29
CA ASN A 33 23.14 -26.78 -3.68
C ASN A 33 24.23 -27.34 -2.74
N GLU A 34 25.17 -28.11 -3.31
CA GLU A 34 26.27 -28.72 -2.54
C GLU A 34 27.18 -27.68 -1.86
N GLY A 35 27.39 -26.52 -2.50
CA GLY A 35 28.16 -25.42 -1.93
C GLY A 35 27.50 -24.83 -0.68
N ILE A 36 26.16 -24.75 -0.66
CA ILE A 36 25.41 -24.35 0.54
C ILE A 36 25.49 -25.42 1.62
N ALA A 37 25.37 -26.71 1.27
CA ALA A 37 25.55 -27.79 2.25
C ALA A 37 26.95 -27.77 2.89
N GLN A 38 27.99 -27.47 2.11
CA GLN A 38 29.36 -27.28 2.63
C GLN A 38 29.49 -26.04 3.51
N LEU A 39 28.86 -24.92 3.11
CA LEU A 39 28.79 -23.69 3.92
C LEU A 39 28.15 -23.98 5.28
N MET A 40 27.01 -24.65 5.30
CA MET A 40 26.31 -24.99 6.54
C MET A 40 27.18 -25.83 7.47
N LYS A 41 27.89 -26.83 6.94
CA LYS A 41 28.83 -27.64 7.74
C LYS A 41 29.98 -26.80 8.29
N ARG A 42 30.58 -25.94 7.46
CA ARG A 42 31.72 -25.10 7.85
C ARG A 42 31.35 -24.09 8.94
N GLU A 43 30.22 -23.41 8.77
CA GLU A 43 29.76 -22.34 9.66
C GLU A 43 28.83 -22.86 10.78
N LYS A 44 28.55 -24.17 10.80
CA LYS A 44 27.67 -24.86 11.77
C LYS A 44 26.23 -24.31 11.79
N LEU A 45 25.68 -24.02 10.61
CA LEU A 45 24.34 -23.48 10.44
C LEU A 45 23.30 -24.62 10.48
N LYS A 46 22.21 -24.42 11.22
CA LYS A 46 21.19 -25.45 11.49
C LYS A 46 20.17 -25.57 10.36
N ASP A 47 19.81 -24.45 9.75
CA ASP A 47 18.76 -24.38 8.73
C ASP A 47 19.04 -23.27 7.69
N MET A 48 18.15 -23.15 6.71
CA MET A 48 18.28 -22.18 5.61
C MET A 48 18.03 -20.73 6.04
N ASN A 49 17.35 -20.50 7.16
CA ASN A 49 17.18 -19.16 7.71
C ASN A 49 18.50 -18.68 8.33
N GLU A 50 19.23 -19.58 9.00
CA GLU A 50 20.60 -19.30 9.45
C GLU A 50 21.56 -19.07 8.26
N VAL A 51 21.35 -19.71 7.10
CA VAL A 51 22.09 -19.40 5.85
C VAL A 51 21.79 -17.98 5.35
N GLN A 52 20.53 -17.55 5.36
CA GLN A 52 20.19 -16.16 5.02
C GLN A 52 20.81 -15.19 6.03
N SER A 53 20.67 -15.45 7.33
CA SER A 53 21.26 -14.62 8.38
C SER A 53 22.79 -14.51 8.25
N TYR A 54 23.47 -15.60 7.90
CA TYR A 54 24.91 -15.56 7.60
C TYR A 54 25.22 -14.58 6.46
N PHE A 55 24.45 -14.63 5.37
CA PHE A 55 24.61 -13.72 4.25
C PHE A 55 24.32 -12.26 4.64
N VAL A 56 23.24 -12.01 5.38
CA VAL A 56 22.85 -10.68 5.87
C VAL A 56 23.94 -10.09 6.78
N LYS A 57 24.47 -10.86 7.74
CA LYS A 57 25.57 -10.42 8.62
C LYS A 57 26.85 -10.10 7.83
N ARG A 58 27.12 -10.84 6.76
CA ARG A 58 28.25 -10.56 5.86
C ARG A 58 28.01 -9.27 5.06
N MET A 59 26.79 -9.05 4.60
CA MET A 59 26.39 -7.83 3.90
C MET A 59 26.52 -6.59 4.78
N GLU A 60 26.09 -6.68 6.03
CA GLU A 60 26.23 -5.61 7.01
C GLU A 60 27.68 -5.21 7.19
N LYS A 61 28.58 -6.16 7.48
CA LYS A 61 30.03 -5.90 7.61
C LYS A 61 30.62 -5.27 6.36
N ILE A 62 30.18 -5.73 5.18
CA ILE A 62 30.59 -5.13 3.91
C ILE A 62 30.16 -3.67 3.90
N ILE A 63 28.88 -3.35 4.12
CA ILE A 63 28.33 -2.00 4.07
C ILE A 63 28.98 -1.08 5.13
N GLU A 64 29.16 -1.58 6.36
CA GLU A 64 29.82 -0.85 7.47
C GLU A 64 31.27 -0.50 7.16
N SER A 65 32.03 -1.40 6.52
CA SER A 65 33.42 -1.10 6.12
C SER A 65 33.54 0.02 5.07
N LYS A 66 32.41 0.49 4.51
CA LYS A 66 32.33 1.65 3.58
C LYS A 66 31.81 2.90 4.30
N GLY A 67 31.69 2.86 5.63
CA GLY A 67 31.16 3.95 6.45
C GLY A 67 29.65 4.16 6.31
N LYS A 68 28.91 3.11 5.91
CA LYS A 68 27.46 3.16 5.68
C LYS A 68 26.73 2.27 6.70
N LYS A 69 25.45 2.56 6.93
CA LYS A 69 24.53 1.74 7.74
C LYS A 69 23.63 0.92 6.83
N MET A 70 23.33 -0.31 7.21
CA MET A 70 22.48 -1.19 6.42
C MET A 70 21.00 -1.00 6.76
N ILE A 71 20.16 -0.96 5.73
CA ILE A 71 18.71 -1.16 5.83
C ILE A 71 18.36 -2.47 5.12
N GLY A 72 17.37 -3.22 5.59
CA GLY A 72 16.74 -4.30 4.82
C GLY A 72 15.29 -4.54 5.21
N TRP A 73 14.58 -5.28 4.37
CA TRP A 73 13.17 -5.62 4.63
C TRP A 73 13.01 -6.52 5.85
N ASP A 74 11.84 -6.53 6.48
CA ASP A 74 11.62 -7.21 7.75
C ASP A 74 11.92 -8.73 7.77
N GLU A 75 12.02 -9.39 6.62
CA GLU A 75 12.57 -10.74 6.48
C GLU A 75 13.99 -10.90 7.03
N ILE A 76 14.80 -9.84 7.08
CA ILE A 76 16.16 -9.94 7.61
C ILE A 76 16.20 -10.28 9.11
N LEU A 77 15.06 -10.18 9.82
CA LEU A 77 14.89 -10.65 11.20
C LEU A 77 15.04 -12.18 11.31
N GLU A 78 14.76 -12.91 10.24
CA GLU A 78 14.78 -14.38 10.22
C GLU A 78 16.22 -14.91 10.39
N GLY A 79 16.47 -15.65 11.48
CA GLY A 79 17.80 -16.16 11.84
C GLY A 79 18.67 -15.15 12.64
N GLY A 80 18.12 -13.99 13.00
CA GLY A 80 18.73 -13.00 13.89
C GLY A 80 19.62 -11.97 13.16
N LEU A 81 19.50 -10.72 13.59
CA LEU A 81 20.22 -9.55 13.07
C LEU A 81 21.48 -9.24 13.88
N ALA A 82 22.43 -8.52 13.27
CA ALA A 82 23.46 -7.82 14.03
C ALA A 82 22.98 -6.40 14.38
N GLY A 83 23.51 -5.87 15.49
CA GLY A 83 22.88 -4.79 16.25
C GLY A 83 22.73 -3.43 15.54
N ASN A 84 23.38 -3.20 14.40
CA ASN A 84 23.37 -1.89 13.75
C ASN A 84 22.42 -1.81 12.54
N ALA A 85 21.83 -2.95 12.13
CA ALA A 85 20.91 -2.98 11.00
C ALA A 85 19.58 -2.27 11.33
N VAL A 86 19.10 -1.50 10.35
CA VAL A 86 17.77 -0.87 10.38
C VAL A 86 16.79 -1.75 9.61
N VAL A 87 15.60 -1.97 10.16
CA VAL A 87 14.57 -2.82 9.56
C VAL A 87 13.49 -1.98 8.88
N MET A 88 13.16 -2.29 7.63
CA MET A 88 12.03 -1.68 6.91
C MET A 88 10.83 -2.64 6.90
N SER A 89 9.76 -2.27 7.62
CA SER A 89 8.60 -3.14 7.85
C SER A 89 7.53 -2.97 6.78
N TRP A 90 7.37 -3.97 5.93
CA TRP A 90 6.45 -3.91 4.79
C TRP A 90 5.29 -4.91 4.87
N ARG A 91 5.48 -6.04 5.56
CA ARG A 91 4.45 -7.07 5.80
C ARG A 91 3.51 -6.66 6.95
N GLY A 92 3.01 -5.43 6.87
CA GLY A 92 2.30 -4.75 7.96
C GLY A 92 3.27 -4.15 8.99
N MET A 93 2.75 -3.89 10.20
CA MET A 93 3.52 -3.23 11.28
C MET A 93 4.29 -4.23 12.18
N LYS A 94 3.94 -5.52 12.12
CA LYS A 94 4.42 -6.53 13.07
C LYS A 94 5.95 -6.67 13.06
N GLY A 95 6.57 -6.71 11.87
CA GLY A 95 8.02 -6.83 11.73
C GLY A 95 8.76 -5.66 12.37
N GLY A 96 8.30 -4.43 12.13
CA GLY A 96 8.85 -3.23 12.75
C GLY A 96 8.65 -3.17 14.26
N ILE A 97 7.50 -3.61 14.78
CA ILE A 97 7.25 -3.68 16.23
C ILE A 97 8.25 -4.65 16.89
N GLU A 98 8.41 -5.84 16.31
CA GLU A 98 9.34 -6.86 16.82
C GLU A 98 10.79 -6.37 16.77
N ALA A 99 11.22 -5.79 15.65
CA ALA A 99 12.56 -5.22 15.50
C ALA A 99 12.83 -4.11 16.53
N ALA A 100 11.86 -3.23 16.77
CA ALA A 100 12.00 -2.16 17.74
C ALA A 100 12.10 -2.70 19.19
N HIS A 101 11.33 -3.74 19.55
CA HIS A 101 11.47 -4.39 20.86
C HIS A 101 12.83 -5.07 21.05
N GLN A 102 13.47 -5.48 19.96
CA GLN A 102 14.85 -5.99 19.97
C GLN A 102 15.92 -4.88 19.96
N GLY A 103 15.51 -3.61 19.97
CA GLY A 103 16.40 -2.44 20.02
C GLY A 103 16.89 -1.95 18.65
N HIS A 104 16.37 -2.49 17.55
CA HIS A 104 16.70 -2.03 16.21
C HIS A 104 15.93 -0.76 15.84
N GLN A 105 16.57 0.09 15.05
CA GLN A 105 15.87 1.20 14.40
C GLN A 105 14.98 0.66 13.26
N VAL A 106 13.84 1.30 13.04
CA VAL A 106 12.83 0.85 12.08
C VAL A 106 12.30 1.96 11.19
N ILE A 107 11.95 1.59 9.96
CA ILE A 107 11.22 2.43 9.00
C ILE A 107 9.93 1.71 8.66
N MET A 108 8.79 2.36 8.87
CA MET A 108 7.48 1.74 8.64
C MET A 108 7.00 1.97 7.21
N THR A 109 6.77 0.88 6.48
CA THR A 109 6.28 0.89 5.08
C THR A 109 5.14 -0.13 4.86
N PRO A 110 4.16 -0.25 5.79
CA PRO A 110 3.16 -1.31 5.74
C PRO A 110 2.36 -1.29 4.42
N SER A 111 2.34 -2.43 3.72
CA SER A 111 1.63 -2.57 2.44
C SER A 111 0.13 -2.27 2.52
N THR A 112 -0.46 -2.41 3.70
CA THR A 112 -1.88 -2.09 3.97
C THR A 112 -2.20 -0.61 3.93
N ASN A 113 -1.20 0.28 3.95
CA ASN A 113 -1.42 1.73 4.04
C ASN A 113 -0.60 2.53 3.02
N VAL A 114 0.63 2.11 2.73
CA VAL A 114 1.59 2.95 2.00
C VAL A 114 2.25 2.25 0.80
N TYR A 115 1.66 1.17 0.30
CA TYR A 115 1.96 0.65 -1.03
C TYR A 115 1.06 1.33 -2.05
N LEU A 116 1.63 2.27 -2.78
CA LEU A 116 0.91 3.14 -3.70
C LEU A 116 0.77 2.54 -5.10
N ASP A 117 1.43 1.43 -5.40
CA ASP A 117 1.17 0.60 -6.58
C ASP A 117 -0.15 -0.22 -6.48
N LEU A 118 -0.69 -0.37 -5.27
CA LEU A 118 -1.99 -0.99 -5.06
C LEU A 118 -3.13 -0.12 -5.57
N ARG A 119 -4.24 -0.77 -5.99
CA ARG A 119 -5.43 -0.06 -6.48
C ARG A 119 -5.87 1.00 -5.50
N GLN A 120 -6.38 2.10 -6.02
CA GLN A 120 -7.00 3.17 -5.22
C GLN A 120 -8.51 3.32 -5.48
N GLY A 121 -9.01 2.73 -6.58
CA GLY A 121 -10.43 2.58 -6.87
C GLY A 121 -10.92 1.14 -6.74
N ASP A 122 -12.13 0.89 -7.24
CA ASP A 122 -12.68 -0.47 -7.32
C ASP A 122 -11.92 -1.32 -8.34
N ALA A 123 -11.75 -2.62 -8.05
CA ALA A 123 -11.01 -3.56 -8.86
C ALA A 123 -11.50 -3.71 -10.31
N ILE A 124 -12.78 -3.44 -10.59
CA ILE A 124 -13.29 -3.48 -11.99
C ILE A 124 -12.86 -2.26 -12.81
N THR A 125 -12.37 -1.21 -12.14
CA THR A 125 -12.00 0.06 -12.78
C THR A 125 -10.50 0.33 -12.81
N GLU A 126 -9.71 -0.62 -12.31
CA GLU A 126 -8.27 -0.48 -12.12
C GLU A 126 -7.55 -1.70 -12.70
N PRO A 127 -6.26 -1.56 -13.09
CA PRO A 127 -5.45 -2.71 -13.47
C PRO A 127 -5.43 -3.80 -12.38
N PRO A 128 -5.37 -5.08 -12.77
CA PRO A 128 -5.36 -6.17 -11.81
C PRO A 128 -4.05 -6.20 -11.02
N VAL A 129 -4.16 -5.94 -9.73
CA VAL A 129 -3.14 -6.18 -8.70
C VAL A 129 -3.76 -6.92 -7.50
N TYR A 130 -2.95 -7.29 -6.52
CA TYR A 130 -3.33 -8.22 -5.45
C TYR A 130 -4.20 -7.57 -4.35
N SER A 131 -4.20 -6.24 -4.20
CA SER A 131 -4.98 -5.55 -3.16
C SER A 131 -5.37 -4.10 -3.55
N THR A 132 -5.97 -3.38 -2.61
CA THR A 132 -6.43 -2.00 -2.75
C THR A 132 -6.03 -1.21 -1.49
N VAL A 133 -5.48 -0.01 -1.68
CA VAL A 133 -5.22 0.99 -0.64
C VAL A 133 -5.84 2.30 -1.10
N ARG A 134 -6.98 2.67 -0.51
CA ARG A 134 -7.68 3.93 -0.80
C ARG A 134 -7.02 5.11 -0.08
N LEU A 135 -7.44 6.33 -0.42
CA LEU A 135 -6.85 7.54 0.15
C LEU A 135 -7.03 7.60 1.67
N ASN A 136 -8.22 7.27 2.16
CA ASN A 136 -8.54 7.25 3.59
C ASN A 136 -7.70 6.20 4.35
N GLN A 137 -7.41 5.04 3.75
CA GLN A 137 -6.57 3.99 4.32
C GLN A 137 -5.11 4.46 4.42
N SER A 138 -4.59 5.13 3.39
CA SER A 138 -3.28 5.79 3.48
C SER A 138 -3.25 6.90 4.53
N TYR A 139 -4.35 7.63 4.74
CA TYR A 139 -4.44 8.70 5.73
C TYR A 139 -4.48 8.21 7.17
N GLN A 140 -4.99 6.99 7.37
CA GLN A 140 -4.98 6.31 8.66
C GLN A 140 -3.61 5.75 9.05
N PHE A 141 -2.61 5.86 8.18
CA PHE A 141 -1.24 5.47 8.52
C PHE A 141 -0.77 6.22 9.78
N GLU A 142 -0.20 5.46 10.70
CA GLU A 142 0.45 5.93 11.92
C GLU A 142 1.81 5.22 12.00
N PRO A 143 2.94 5.92 11.75
CA PRO A 143 4.26 5.30 11.74
C PRO A 143 4.73 4.85 13.12
N VAL A 144 4.17 5.37 14.22
CA VAL A 144 4.57 4.97 15.59
C VAL A 144 3.47 4.11 16.22
N PRO A 145 3.62 2.76 16.24
CA PRO A 145 2.66 1.88 16.90
C PRO A 145 2.59 2.14 18.41
N GLU A 146 1.44 1.83 18.99
CA GLU A 146 1.28 1.82 20.44
C GLU A 146 2.25 0.82 21.10
N GLY A 147 2.86 1.21 22.22
CA GLY A 147 3.80 0.38 22.96
C GLY A 147 5.24 0.35 22.42
N VAL A 148 5.51 0.95 21.25
CA VAL A 148 6.87 1.04 20.68
C VAL A 148 7.57 2.32 21.13
N ASP A 149 8.86 2.24 21.48
CA ASP A 149 9.69 3.42 21.71
C ASP A 149 9.84 4.23 20.43
N SER A 150 9.18 5.38 20.39
CA SER A 150 9.21 6.31 19.24
C SER A 150 10.62 6.69 18.76
N ARG A 151 11.65 6.64 19.62
CA ARG A 151 13.04 6.97 19.25
C ARG A 151 13.67 5.93 18.32
N LEU A 152 13.12 4.72 18.29
CA LEU A 152 13.55 3.65 17.39
C LEU A 152 12.85 3.73 16.03
N VAL A 153 11.73 4.44 15.92
CA VAL A 153 11.04 4.66 14.65
C VAL A 153 11.65 5.87 13.94
N LEU A 154 12.46 5.60 12.92
CA LEU A 154 13.10 6.66 12.12
C LEU A 154 12.11 7.43 11.24
N GLY A 155 10.97 6.82 10.93
CA GLY A 155 9.92 7.40 10.12
C GLY A 155 9.17 6.34 9.33
N GLY A 156 8.56 6.76 8.21
CA GLY A 156 7.92 5.87 7.26
C GLY A 156 8.18 6.29 5.82
N GLN A 157 7.74 5.45 4.89
CA GLN A 157 7.92 5.67 3.46
C GLN A 157 6.76 5.05 2.68
N ALA A 158 6.36 5.72 1.59
CA ALA A 158 5.48 5.14 0.59
C ALA A 158 6.27 4.41 -0.49
N ASN A 159 5.86 3.18 -0.81
CA ASN A 159 6.49 2.35 -1.83
C ASN A 159 5.65 2.38 -3.11
N VAL A 160 6.32 2.32 -4.26
CA VAL A 160 5.69 2.20 -5.58
C VAL A 160 6.42 1.13 -6.37
N TRP A 161 5.83 -0.05 -6.43
CA TRP A 161 6.28 -1.12 -7.32
C TRP A 161 5.77 -0.89 -8.74
N SER A 162 6.56 -1.27 -9.75
CA SER A 162 6.37 -0.81 -11.13
C SER A 162 5.96 -1.91 -12.11
N GLU A 163 5.52 -3.08 -11.67
CA GLU A 163 5.18 -4.24 -12.52
C GLU A 163 4.07 -3.92 -13.52
N ARG A 164 3.15 -3.02 -13.14
CA ARG A 164 2.02 -2.59 -13.97
C ARG A 164 2.06 -1.11 -14.35
N LEU A 165 3.13 -0.39 -13.99
CA LEU A 165 3.27 1.05 -14.20
C LEU A 165 4.10 1.32 -15.46
N ILE A 166 3.44 1.21 -16.61
CA ILE A 166 4.10 1.24 -17.93
C ILE A 166 4.55 2.65 -18.33
N SER A 167 3.87 3.69 -17.83
CA SER A 167 4.15 5.09 -18.19
C SER A 167 4.33 5.98 -16.97
N TRP A 168 4.97 7.13 -17.17
CA TRP A 168 5.06 8.15 -16.13
C TRP A 168 3.68 8.65 -15.68
N ARG A 169 2.70 8.72 -16.59
CA ARG A 169 1.31 9.08 -16.23
C ARG A 169 0.65 8.05 -15.32
N SER A 170 0.94 6.75 -15.48
CA SER A 170 0.48 5.72 -14.55
C SER A 170 1.16 5.83 -13.18
N VAL A 171 2.45 6.15 -13.14
CA VAL A 171 3.15 6.38 -11.86
C VAL A 171 2.54 7.57 -11.11
N GLN A 172 2.36 8.70 -11.80
CA GLN A 172 1.72 9.89 -11.24
C GLN A 172 0.28 9.63 -10.76
N TYR A 173 -0.53 8.92 -11.56
CA TYR A 173 -1.87 8.50 -11.16
C TYR A 173 -1.86 7.69 -9.85
N MET A 174 -0.94 6.74 -9.72
CA MET A 174 -0.86 5.86 -8.55
C MET A 174 -0.29 6.54 -7.32
N LEU A 175 0.64 7.48 -7.50
CA LEU A 175 1.21 8.31 -6.44
C LEU A 175 0.17 9.26 -5.81
N TYR A 176 -0.51 10.06 -6.63
CA TYR A 176 -1.32 11.18 -6.13
C TYR A 176 -2.81 10.85 -6.15
N PRO A 177 -3.55 11.12 -5.05
CA PRO A 177 -3.17 11.98 -3.91
C PRO A 177 -2.57 11.25 -2.68
N ARG A 178 -2.44 9.92 -2.71
CA ARG A 178 -2.00 9.14 -1.53
C ARG A 178 -0.61 9.52 -1.01
N ALA A 179 0.31 9.90 -1.88
CA ALA A 179 1.62 10.42 -1.49
C ALA A 179 1.50 11.67 -0.59
N TRP A 180 0.54 12.58 -0.84
CA TRP A 180 0.31 13.75 0.03
C TRP A 180 -0.21 13.36 1.40
N SER A 181 -1.07 12.33 1.48
CA SER A 181 -1.53 11.77 2.75
C SER A 181 -0.36 11.21 3.58
N VAL A 182 0.58 10.52 2.92
CA VAL A 182 1.78 10.00 3.59
C VAL A 182 2.69 11.16 4.02
N SER A 183 2.89 12.19 3.18
CA SER A 183 3.64 13.38 3.55
C SER A 183 3.05 14.11 4.75
N GLU A 184 1.73 14.28 4.81
CA GLU A 184 1.06 14.90 5.96
C GLU A 184 1.26 14.08 7.23
N THR A 185 1.15 12.75 7.14
CA THR A 185 1.35 11.84 8.26
C THR A 185 2.78 11.89 8.81
N LEU A 186 3.78 11.99 7.93
CA LEU A 186 5.19 11.98 8.34
C LEU A 186 5.71 13.35 8.79
N TRP A 187 4.98 14.44 8.50
CA TRP A 187 5.41 15.80 8.78
C TRP A 187 4.58 16.48 9.88
N SER A 188 3.26 16.30 9.88
CA SER A 188 2.36 17.02 10.77
C SER A 188 2.23 16.32 12.11
N PRO A 189 2.10 17.06 13.23
CA PRO A 189 1.74 16.47 14.51
C PRO A 189 0.41 15.71 14.41
N LYS A 190 0.34 14.55 15.05
CA LYS A 190 -0.81 13.62 14.96
C LYS A 190 -2.12 14.29 15.34
N GLU A 191 -2.10 15.10 16.39
CA GLU A 191 -3.24 15.84 16.93
C GLU A 191 -3.82 16.87 15.95
N ASN A 192 -3.04 17.29 14.94
CA ASN A 192 -3.46 18.26 13.93
C ASN A 192 -4.02 17.59 12.66
N LYS A 193 -3.95 16.25 12.56
CA LYS A 193 -4.52 15.53 11.41
C LYS A 193 -6.05 15.61 11.45
N ASN A 194 -6.62 16.07 10.34
CA ASN A 194 -8.06 16.18 10.15
C ASN A 194 -8.42 15.84 8.71
N TRP A 195 -9.20 14.76 8.53
CA TRP A 195 -9.58 14.24 7.22
C TRP A 195 -10.30 15.26 6.34
N ASP A 196 -11.31 15.94 6.86
CA ASP A 196 -12.11 16.88 6.07
C ASP A 196 -11.28 18.10 5.63
N SER A 197 -10.35 18.55 6.48
CA SER A 197 -9.39 19.60 6.17
C SER A 197 -8.34 19.14 5.14
N PHE A 198 -7.85 17.90 5.26
CA PHE A 198 -6.93 17.28 4.30
C PHE A 198 -7.54 17.12 2.91
N VAL A 199 -8.80 16.70 2.84
CA VAL A 199 -9.56 16.57 1.57
C VAL A 199 -9.64 17.92 0.85
N LYS A 200 -9.99 19.00 1.55
CA LYS A 200 -10.02 20.36 0.97
C LYS A 200 -8.65 20.79 0.45
N ARG A 201 -7.57 20.51 1.18
CA ARG A 201 -6.20 20.80 0.70
C ARG A 201 -5.81 19.96 -0.50
N THR A 202 -6.20 18.68 -0.51
CA THR A 202 -5.99 17.75 -1.64
C THR A 202 -6.66 18.28 -2.90
N GLU A 203 -7.90 18.77 -2.78
CA GLU A 203 -8.64 19.40 -3.88
C GLU A 203 -7.95 20.64 -4.42
N ASN A 204 -7.46 21.52 -3.53
CA ASN A 204 -6.63 22.67 -3.95
C ASN A 204 -5.31 22.23 -4.62
N HIS A 205 -4.75 21.08 -4.23
CA HIS A 205 -3.57 20.52 -4.89
C HIS A 205 -3.88 19.97 -6.28
N PHE A 206 -5.09 19.49 -6.55
CA PHE A 206 -5.50 19.09 -7.90
C PHE A 206 -5.43 20.25 -8.89
N GLU A 207 -5.85 21.46 -8.49
CA GLU A 207 -5.72 22.65 -9.34
C GLU A 207 -4.25 22.95 -9.70
N ARG A 208 -3.33 22.77 -8.75
CA ARG A 208 -1.89 22.91 -8.99
C ARG A 208 -1.36 21.82 -9.91
N CYS A 209 -1.82 20.58 -9.73
CA CYS A 209 -1.46 19.48 -10.61
C CYS A 209 -1.96 19.70 -12.05
N ASP A 210 -3.16 20.25 -12.23
CA ASP A 210 -3.69 20.60 -13.55
C ASP A 210 -2.80 21.63 -14.24
N GLN A 211 -2.41 22.70 -13.54
CA GLN A 211 -1.48 23.72 -14.05
C GLN A 211 -0.10 23.13 -14.39
N ALA A 212 0.41 22.24 -13.53
CA ALA A 212 1.70 21.57 -13.72
C ALA A 212 1.63 20.36 -14.66
N GLN A 213 0.46 20.03 -15.21
CA GLN A 213 0.20 18.86 -16.05
C GLN A 213 0.61 17.51 -15.41
N ILE A 214 0.56 17.43 -14.08
CA ILE A 214 0.81 16.22 -13.30
C ILE A 214 -0.48 15.40 -13.22
N LYS A 215 -0.44 14.14 -13.66
CA LYS A 215 -1.59 13.26 -13.52
C LYS A 215 -1.85 12.93 -12.04
N TYR A 216 -3.11 12.83 -11.67
CA TYR A 216 -3.55 12.34 -10.37
C TYR A 216 -4.79 11.47 -10.55
N SER A 217 -5.13 10.75 -9.49
CA SER A 217 -6.36 9.98 -9.37
C SER A 217 -7.48 10.76 -8.71
N THR A 218 -8.69 10.56 -9.20
CA THR A 218 -9.95 11.06 -8.63
C THR A 218 -10.73 9.96 -7.91
N ALA A 219 -10.11 8.79 -7.67
CA ALA A 219 -10.79 7.63 -7.09
C ALA A 219 -11.36 7.86 -5.67
N MET A 220 -10.90 8.90 -4.97
CA MET A 220 -11.47 9.33 -3.69
C MET A 220 -12.94 9.77 -3.79
N TYR A 221 -13.41 10.11 -4.99
CA TYR A 221 -14.81 10.44 -5.26
C TYR A 221 -15.65 9.25 -5.70
N ASP A 222 -15.02 8.12 -6.05
CA ASP A 222 -15.72 6.98 -6.63
C ASP A 222 -16.58 6.27 -5.57
N CYS A 223 -17.69 5.66 -6.02
CA CYS A 223 -18.53 4.83 -5.17
C CYS A 223 -17.80 3.56 -4.71
N ILE A 224 -18.04 3.16 -3.46
CA ILE A 224 -17.59 1.92 -2.84
C ILE A 224 -18.79 0.98 -2.73
N PHE A 225 -18.63 -0.25 -3.22
CA PHE A 225 -19.67 -1.28 -3.21
C PHE A 225 -19.42 -2.26 -2.06
N ASN A 226 -20.39 -2.38 -1.16
CA ASN A 226 -20.37 -3.31 -0.03
C ASN A 226 -21.49 -4.34 -0.19
N PRO A 227 -21.31 -5.35 -1.07
CA PRO A 227 -22.30 -6.39 -1.25
C PRO A 227 -22.29 -7.37 -0.06
N SER A 228 -23.47 -7.85 0.31
CA SER A 228 -23.72 -8.87 1.33
C SER A 228 -24.92 -9.73 0.93
N LYS A 229 -25.19 -10.78 1.69
CA LYS A 229 -26.44 -11.55 1.58
C LYS A 229 -27.35 -11.20 2.74
N ASP A 230 -28.64 -11.03 2.47
CA ASP A 230 -29.65 -10.89 3.52
C ASP A 230 -29.99 -12.25 4.17
N GLU A 231 -30.91 -12.25 5.14
CA GLU A 231 -31.37 -13.45 5.84
C GLU A 231 -31.97 -14.52 4.91
N LYS A 232 -32.42 -14.13 3.71
CA LYS A 232 -32.99 -15.03 2.69
C LYS A 232 -31.96 -15.45 1.64
N GLY A 233 -30.69 -15.07 1.82
CA GLY A 233 -29.60 -15.35 0.89
C GLY A 233 -29.60 -14.47 -0.37
N GLN A 234 -30.45 -13.44 -0.43
CA GLN A 234 -30.53 -12.53 -1.57
C GLN A 234 -29.43 -11.46 -1.51
N LEU A 235 -28.93 -11.05 -2.67
CA LEU A 235 -27.91 -10.02 -2.76
C LEU A 235 -28.47 -8.66 -2.29
N LYS A 236 -27.85 -8.11 -1.25
CA LYS A 236 -28.06 -6.77 -0.73
C LYS A 236 -26.80 -5.94 -1.02
N ILE A 237 -26.97 -4.71 -1.51
CA ILE A 237 -25.86 -3.85 -1.91
C ILE A 237 -25.90 -2.55 -1.09
N GLU A 238 -24.92 -2.36 -0.22
CA GLU A 238 -24.70 -1.09 0.45
C GLU A 238 -23.67 -0.26 -0.33
N LEU A 239 -24.01 0.98 -0.64
CA LEU A 239 -23.12 1.93 -1.31
C LEU A 239 -22.58 2.94 -0.30
N SER A 240 -21.33 3.33 -0.49
CA SER A 240 -20.66 4.33 0.36
C SER A 240 -19.59 5.09 -0.42
N THR A 241 -19.03 6.13 0.17
CA THR A 241 -17.96 6.97 -0.40
C THR A 241 -16.93 7.26 0.69
N GLU A 242 -15.70 7.63 0.30
CA GLU A 242 -14.70 8.10 1.26
C GLU A 242 -15.07 9.50 1.83
N LEU A 243 -15.82 10.28 1.05
CA LEU A 243 -16.24 11.63 1.39
C LEU A 243 -17.74 11.65 1.71
N LYS A 244 -18.11 12.26 2.83
CA LYS A 244 -19.47 12.23 3.38
C LYS A 244 -20.47 13.13 2.64
N ASP A 245 -19.97 14.07 1.84
CA ASP A 245 -20.74 15.12 1.17
C ASP A 245 -20.99 14.81 -0.32
N LEU A 246 -20.91 13.52 -0.69
CA LEU A 246 -21.22 13.05 -2.03
C LEU A 246 -22.60 12.39 -2.08
N ASP A 247 -23.36 12.80 -3.08
CA ASP A 247 -24.58 12.12 -3.48
C ASP A 247 -24.23 10.98 -4.44
N ILE A 248 -24.88 9.84 -4.26
CA ILE A 248 -24.72 8.66 -5.12
C ILE A 248 -26.00 8.48 -5.93
N TYR A 249 -25.89 8.42 -7.25
CA TYR A 249 -27.00 8.18 -8.18
C TYR A 249 -26.78 6.86 -8.92
N PHE A 250 -27.85 6.12 -9.19
CA PHE A 250 -27.72 4.78 -9.74
C PHE A 250 -28.86 4.37 -10.69
N THR A 251 -28.62 3.32 -11.46
CA THR A 251 -29.64 2.61 -12.22
C THR A 251 -29.28 1.14 -12.43
N PHE A 252 -30.30 0.32 -12.68
CA PHE A 252 -30.23 -1.09 -13.08
C PHE A 252 -30.73 -1.35 -14.52
N ASP A 253 -31.20 -0.31 -15.23
CA ASP A 253 -31.87 -0.42 -16.52
C ASP A 253 -30.95 -0.16 -17.73
N GLU A 254 -29.64 -0.25 -17.53
CA GLU A 254 -28.59 0.01 -18.53
C GLU A 254 -28.51 1.47 -19.05
N THR A 255 -29.30 2.41 -18.54
CA THR A 255 -29.09 3.84 -18.81
C THR A 255 -27.86 4.40 -18.06
N ASN A 256 -27.38 5.59 -18.42
CA ASN A 256 -26.29 6.24 -17.70
C ASN A 256 -26.90 7.23 -16.68
N PRO A 257 -26.75 6.99 -15.36
CA PRO A 257 -27.37 7.84 -14.36
C PRO A 257 -26.71 9.22 -14.35
N ASP A 258 -27.53 10.25 -14.21
CA ASP A 258 -27.11 11.62 -13.88
C ASP A 258 -27.71 12.03 -12.51
N ASN A 259 -27.64 13.32 -12.16
CA ASN A 259 -28.16 13.83 -10.90
C ASN A 259 -29.71 13.96 -10.83
N PHE A 260 -30.44 13.44 -11.81
CA PHE A 260 -31.91 13.35 -11.82
C PHE A 260 -32.42 11.91 -11.65
N TYR A 261 -31.51 10.93 -11.61
CA TYR A 261 -31.83 9.52 -11.34
C TYR A 261 -32.13 9.27 -9.86
N PRO A 262 -32.57 8.06 -9.48
CA PRO A 262 -32.70 7.69 -8.08
C PRO A 262 -31.41 7.95 -7.29
N LYS A 263 -31.53 8.78 -6.26
CA LYS A 263 -30.49 9.02 -5.28
C LYS A 263 -30.47 7.90 -4.26
N TYR A 264 -29.31 7.32 -4.00
CA TYR A 264 -29.13 6.29 -2.99
C TYR A 264 -29.42 6.85 -1.60
N SER A 265 -30.35 6.19 -0.88
CA SER A 265 -30.72 6.54 0.50
C SER A 265 -30.65 5.34 1.46
N SER A 266 -30.65 4.12 0.93
CA SER A 266 -30.65 2.87 1.69
C SER A 266 -30.13 1.75 0.82
N ALA A 267 -29.73 0.64 1.46
CA ALA A 267 -29.26 -0.55 0.76
C ALA A 267 -30.19 -0.97 -0.38
N LEU A 268 -29.59 -1.37 -1.50
CA LEU A 268 -30.29 -1.72 -2.73
C LEU A 268 -30.55 -3.23 -2.78
N SER A 269 -31.77 -3.58 -3.21
CA SER A 269 -32.09 -4.90 -3.70
C SER A 269 -31.93 -4.93 -5.22
N VAL A 270 -31.41 -6.03 -5.76
CA VAL A 270 -31.22 -6.16 -7.20
C VAL A 270 -32.56 -6.54 -7.87
N PRO A 271 -33.05 -5.74 -8.82
CA PRO A 271 -34.24 -6.12 -9.59
C PRO A 271 -34.04 -7.44 -10.33
N LYS A 272 -35.13 -8.17 -10.54
CA LYS A 272 -35.09 -9.39 -11.35
C LYS A 272 -34.53 -9.05 -12.74
N ASP A 273 -33.65 -9.91 -13.24
CA ASP A 273 -33.02 -9.82 -14.57
C ASP A 273 -32.04 -8.63 -14.77
N ALA A 274 -31.76 -7.84 -13.73
CA ALA A 274 -30.72 -6.82 -13.81
C ALA A 274 -29.32 -7.43 -13.96
N VAL A 275 -28.54 -6.96 -14.94
CA VAL A 275 -27.20 -7.48 -15.25
C VAL A 275 -26.08 -6.52 -14.81
N THR A 276 -26.35 -5.22 -14.79
CA THR A 276 -25.41 -4.18 -14.35
C THR A 276 -26.07 -3.23 -13.36
N LEU A 277 -25.33 -2.84 -12.33
CA LEU A 277 -25.61 -1.67 -11.51
C LEU A 277 -24.67 -0.54 -11.95
N LYS A 278 -25.21 0.52 -12.55
CA LYS A 278 -24.43 1.71 -12.92
C LYS A 278 -24.55 2.75 -11.83
N VAL A 279 -23.42 3.29 -11.38
CA VAL A 279 -23.35 4.23 -10.26
C VAL A 279 -22.45 5.40 -10.59
N ILE A 280 -22.83 6.59 -10.15
CA ILE A 280 -22.06 7.83 -10.30
C ILE A 280 -22.19 8.68 -9.04
N THR A 281 -21.19 9.52 -8.74
CA THR A 281 -21.22 10.42 -7.59
C THR A 281 -21.19 11.88 -7.98
N TYR A 282 -21.93 12.70 -7.23
CA TYR A 282 -22.09 14.12 -7.44
C TYR A 282 -21.88 14.91 -6.15
N ARG A 283 -21.43 16.15 -6.28
CA ARG A 283 -21.41 17.14 -5.19
C ARG A 283 -21.98 18.44 -5.72
N ASN A 284 -23.01 18.97 -5.06
CA ASN A 284 -23.64 20.24 -5.43
C ASN A 284 -24.01 20.33 -6.93
N GLY A 285 -24.55 19.25 -7.51
CA GLY A 285 -24.93 19.18 -8.93
C GLY A 285 -23.76 18.99 -9.92
N LYS A 286 -22.51 18.95 -9.46
CA LYS A 286 -21.34 18.64 -10.29
C LYS A 286 -20.96 17.17 -10.14
N GLN A 287 -20.73 16.47 -11.25
CA GLN A 287 -20.18 15.12 -11.23
C GLN A 287 -18.76 15.14 -10.64
N MET A 288 -18.49 14.24 -9.69
CA MET A 288 -17.20 14.14 -9.02
C MET A 288 -16.47 12.83 -9.36
N GLY A 289 -17.11 11.69 -9.09
CA GLY A 289 -16.57 10.37 -9.39
C GLY A 289 -16.83 9.94 -10.83
N LYS A 290 -16.11 8.92 -11.26
CA LYS A 290 -16.39 8.30 -12.56
C LYS A 290 -17.65 7.43 -12.46
N GLN A 291 -18.35 7.27 -13.58
CA GLN A 291 -19.40 6.26 -13.65
C GLN A 291 -18.77 4.86 -13.58
N ILE A 292 -19.26 4.05 -12.64
CA ILE A 292 -18.86 2.65 -12.48
C ILE A 292 -20.00 1.76 -12.94
N ASN A 293 -19.74 0.94 -13.95
CA ASN A 293 -20.66 -0.07 -14.45
C ASN A 293 -20.35 -1.39 -13.76
N MET A 294 -21.00 -1.66 -12.64
CA MET A 294 -20.73 -2.81 -11.79
C MET A 294 -21.56 -4.02 -12.23
N PRO A 295 -20.94 -5.10 -12.76
CA PRO A 295 -21.69 -6.31 -13.09
C PRO A 295 -22.28 -6.94 -11.83
N ILE A 296 -23.56 -7.32 -11.87
CA ILE A 296 -24.23 -7.95 -10.72
C ILE A 296 -23.53 -9.27 -10.34
N PHE A 297 -23.02 -10.02 -11.32
CA PHE A 297 -22.25 -11.24 -11.07
C PHE A 297 -21.01 -11.00 -10.21
N GLU A 298 -20.32 -9.87 -10.40
CA GLU A 298 -19.15 -9.52 -9.60
C GLU A 298 -19.55 -9.21 -8.15
N LEU A 299 -20.68 -8.54 -7.92
CA LEU A 299 -21.21 -8.30 -6.58
C LEU A 299 -21.63 -9.60 -5.88
N MET A 300 -22.24 -10.54 -6.60
CA MET A 300 -22.58 -11.86 -6.05
C MET A 300 -21.34 -12.66 -5.63
N LYS A 301 -20.28 -12.62 -6.45
CA LYS A 301 -18.99 -13.24 -6.14
C LYS A 301 -18.40 -12.65 -4.85
N ARG A 302 -18.38 -11.32 -4.73
CA ARG A 302 -17.89 -10.60 -3.54
C ARG A 302 -18.70 -10.89 -2.28
N ALA A 303 -20.02 -10.99 -2.39
CA ALA A 303 -20.91 -11.31 -1.26
C ALA A 303 -20.73 -12.73 -0.72
N THR A 304 -20.07 -13.62 -1.46
CA THR A 304 -19.83 -15.02 -1.06
C THR A 304 -18.43 -15.23 -0.45
N MET A 305 -17.51 -14.27 -0.65
CA MET A 305 -16.15 -14.32 -0.10
C MET A 305 -16.03 -13.70 1.30
N LYS A 306 -17.10 -13.07 1.80
CA LYS A 306 -17.22 -12.54 3.17
C LYS A 306 -18.01 -13.51 4.04
#